data_AF-E8JMH0-F1
#
_entry.id   AF-E8JMH0-F1
#
_cell.length_a   1.000
_cell.length_b   1.000
_cell.length_c   1.000
_cell.angle_alpha   90.00
_cell.angle_beta   90.00
_cell.angle_gamma   90.00
#
_symmetry.space_group_name_H-M   'P 1'
#
loop_
_entity.id
_entity.type
_entity.pdbx_description
1 polymer ?
#
loop_
_entity_poly.entity_id
_entity_poly.type
_entity_poly.pdbx_seq_one_letter_code
_entity_poly.pdbx_strand_id
1 'polypeptide(L)'
;MINELANLINNDSSLNGKLKVAFLENYNVSLAELIIPAANGSEQISLASKEASGTSNMKFMMTGAITLATLDGANIEIKDEVSNDNIVIFGMDKDDVYRHYERHDYYSRSIYENNPIIRRVVDSFINGTIPNIQGEGTEIYESLITHNDEYFLLEDFTAYVEAQEKIDQLYRNQEQWMRMSLINITNSDKFTSDDTITQYAKEIWQLKN
;
A
#
# COMPACT_ATOMS: atom_id res chain seq x y z
N MET A 1 12.14 -5.48 -12.85
CA MET A 1 12.61 -5.09 -11.51
C MET A 1 12.15 -6.04 -10.39
N ILE A 2 10.86 -6.10 -10.03
CA ILE A 2 10.39 -6.90 -8.86
C ILE A 2 10.79 -8.39 -8.96
N ASN A 3 10.70 -9.00 -10.15
CA ASN A 3 11.12 -10.39 -10.36
C ASN A 3 12.60 -10.62 -10.07
N GLU A 4 13.49 -9.70 -10.45
CA GLU A 4 14.92 -9.83 -10.18
C GLU A 4 15.24 -9.59 -8.70
N LEU A 5 14.52 -8.68 -8.04
CA LEU A 5 14.58 -8.53 -6.59
C LEU A 5 14.12 -9.81 -5.88
N ALA A 6 13.04 -10.44 -6.36
CA ALA A 6 12.58 -11.73 -5.86
C ALA A 6 13.62 -12.83 -6.09
N ASN A 7 14.26 -12.89 -7.26
CA ASN A 7 15.35 -13.83 -7.54
C ASN A 7 16.52 -13.65 -6.57
N LEU A 8 16.93 -12.40 -6.30
CA LEU A 8 17.99 -12.09 -5.36
C LEU A 8 17.62 -12.56 -3.94
N ILE A 9 16.46 -12.14 -3.42
CA ILE A 9 16.02 -12.45 -2.05
C ILE A 9 15.77 -13.95 -1.88
N ASN A 10 15.06 -14.58 -2.82
CA ASN A 10 14.61 -15.96 -2.64
C ASN A 10 15.77 -16.96 -2.69
N ASN A 11 16.89 -16.62 -3.35
CA ASN A 11 18.08 -17.46 -3.45
C ASN A 11 19.18 -17.10 -2.43
N ASP A 12 18.99 -16.09 -1.59
CA ASP A 12 19.95 -15.76 -0.53
C ASP A 12 19.82 -16.72 0.66
N SER A 13 20.75 -17.66 0.74
CA SER A 13 20.82 -18.64 1.84
C SER A 13 21.02 -18.00 3.22
N SER A 14 21.61 -16.80 3.30
CA SER A 14 21.85 -16.13 4.58
C SER A 14 20.56 -15.67 5.28
N LEU A 15 19.49 -15.45 4.51
CA LEU A 15 18.17 -15.08 5.03
C LEU A 15 17.47 -16.24 5.75
N ASN A 16 17.94 -17.48 5.59
CA ASN A 16 17.36 -18.68 6.23
C ASN A 16 15.83 -18.79 6.05
N GLY A 17 15.33 -18.38 4.87
CA GLY A 17 13.90 -18.43 4.55
C GLY A 17 13.00 -17.41 5.26
N LYS A 18 13.57 -16.43 5.98
CA LYS A 18 12.78 -15.42 6.73
C LYS A 18 12.08 -14.39 5.84
N LEU A 19 12.57 -14.18 4.62
CA LEU A 19 11.98 -13.26 3.66
C LEU A 19 11.86 -13.95 2.31
N LYS A 20 10.71 -13.81 1.68
CA LYS A 20 10.40 -14.29 0.33
C LYS A 20 9.58 -13.24 -0.40
N VAL A 21 9.79 -13.14 -1.71
CA VAL A 21 8.98 -12.30 -2.60
C VAL A 21 8.46 -13.17 -3.72
N ALA A 22 7.17 -13.11 -3.99
CA ALA A 22 6.53 -13.84 -5.07
C ALA A 22 5.71 -12.87 -5.91
N PHE A 23 6.01 -12.82 -7.21
CA PHE A 23 5.17 -12.12 -8.18
C PHE A 23 4.34 -13.18 -8.91
N LEU A 24 3.03 -13.15 -8.69
CA LEU A 24 2.14 -14.12 -9.32
C LEU A 24 1.71 -13.61 -10.70
N GLU A 25 2.02 -14.39 -11.73
CA GLU A 25 1.75 -14.03 -13.11
C GLU A 25 0.25 -14.03 -13.41
N ASN A 26 -0.15 -13.18 -14.37
CA ASN A 26 -1.51 -13.16 -14.92
C ASN A 26 -2.61 -13.00 -13.85
N TYR A 27 -2.44 -12.02 -12.95
CA TYR A 27 -3.45 -11.70 -11.95
C TYR A 27 -4.83 -11.46 -12.58
N ASN A 28 -5.82 -12.19 -12.08
CA ASN A 28 -7.21 -12.15 -12.52
C ASN A 28 -8.14 -12.48 -11.34
N VAL A 29 -9.45 -12.55 -11.59
CA VAL A 29 -10.46 -12.83 -10.56
C VAL A 29 -10.21 -14.17 -9.86
N SER A 30 -9.95 -15.25 -10.61
CA SER A 30 -9.72 -16.57 -10.03
C SER A 30 -8.49 -16.62 -9.14
N LEU A 31 -7.44 -15.87 -9.47
CA LEU A 31 -6.27 -15.76 -8.61
C LEU A 31 -6.56 -14.88 -7.38
N ALA A 32 -7.33 -13.81 -7.55
CA ALA A 32 -7.76 -12.95 -6.44
C ALA A 32 -8.58 -13.73 -5.40
N GLU A 33 -9.46 -14.63 -5.83
CA GLU A 33 -10.25 -15.53 -4.96
C GLU A 33 -9.38 -16.43 -4.08
N LEU A 34 -8.13 -16.70 -4.47
CA LEU A 34 -7.16 -17.44 -3.67
C LEU A 34 -6.31 -16.53 -2.78
N ILE A 35 -5.86 -15.39 -3.32
CA ILE A 35 -4.94 -14.47 -2.61
C ILE A 35 -5.66 -13.76 -1.47
N ILE A 36 -6.86 -13.22 -1.74
CA ILE A 36 -7.54 -12.32 -0.81
C ILE A 36 -7.84 -13.00 0.54
N PRO A 37 -8.44 -14.21 0.58
CA PRO A 37 -8.70 -14.89 1.84
C PRO A 37 -7.44 -15.37 2.58
N ALA A 38 -6.29 -15.43 1.90
CA ALA A 38 -5.03 -15.90 2.48
C ALA A 38 -4.15 -14.75 3.03
N ALA A 39 -4.52 -13.50 2.80
CA ALA A 39 -3.72 -12.36 3.19
C ALA A 39 -3.85 -12.03 4.68
N ASN A 40 -2.72 -11.71 5.31
CA ASN A 40 -2.69 -11.13 6.66
C ASN A 40 -2.77 -9.61 6.61
N GLY A 41 -1.98 -8.99 5.73
CA GLY A 41 -1.96 -7.54 5.52
C GLY A 41 -2.43 -7.17 4.12
N SER A 42 -3.00 -5.97 4.00
CA SER A 42 -3.48 -5.40 2.74
C SER A 42 -2.78 -4.07 2.45
N GLU A 43 -1.92 -4.03 1.44
CA GLU A 43 -1.18 -2.83 1.02
C GLU A 43 -2.06 -1.93 0.15
N GLN A 44 -2.47 -0.77 0.66
CA GLN A 44 -3.29 0.24 -0.04
C GLN A 44 -2.56 1.58 -0.03
N ILE A 45 -1.43 1.61 -0.75
CA ILE A 45 -0.35 2.60 -0.57
C ILE A 45 -0.30 3.67 -1.67
N SER A 46 -1.42 3.88 -2.37
CA SER A 46 -1.53 4.95 -3.38
C SER A 46 -1.22 6.31 -2.75
N LEU A 47 -0.59 7.23 -3.48
CA LEU A 47 -0.42 8.61 -3.00
C LEU A 47 -1.80 9.21 -2.67
N ALA A 48 -1.92 9.86 -1.52
CA ALA A 48 -3.15 10.55 -1.16
C ALA A 48 -3.54 11.59 -2.23
N SER A 49 -4.84 11.68 -2.56
CA SER A 49 -5.45 12.39 -3.69
C SER A 49 -5.54 11.64 -5.03
N LYS A 50 -4.97 10.44 -5.17
CA LYS A 50 -4.92 9.71 -6.45
C LYS A 50 -5.88 8.53 -6.51
N GLU A 51 -6.33 8.01 -5.38
CA GLU A 51 -7.26 6.89 -5.33
C GLU A 51 -8.67 7.37 -5.02
N ALA A 52 -9.59 7.21 -5.97
CA ALA A 52 -10.97 7.64 -5.78
C ALA A 52 -11.76 6.77 -4.77
N SER A 53 -11.45 5.47 -4.69
CA SER A 53 -12.15 4.53 -3.81
C SER A 53 -11.30 3.29 -3.54
N GLY A 54 -11.14 2.42 -4.53
CA GLY A 54 -10.57 1.08 -4.36
C GLY A 54 -11.65 0.09 -3.91
N THR A 55 -11.69 -1.11 -4.51
CA THR A 55 -12.63 -2.19 -4.10
C THR A 55 -11.91 -3.43 -3.61
N SER A 56 -10.62 -3.58 -3.90
CA SER A 56 -9.79 -4.66 -3.35
C SER A 56 -9.58 -4.51 -1.85
N ASN A 57 -9.38 -3.29 -1.36
CA ASN A 57 -9.29 -2.97 0.07
C ASN A 57 -10.53 -3.48 0.85
N MET A 58 -11.73 -3.28 0.30
CA MET A 58 -12.99 -3.79 0.88
C MET A 58 -13.00 -5.31 0.94
N LYS A 59 -12.54 -6.00 -0.12
CA LYS A 59 -12.48 -7.46 -0.14
C LYS A 59 -11.50 -8.01 0.90
N PHE A 60 -10.34 -7.37 1.05
CA PHE A 60 -9.35 -7.75 2.06
C PHE A 60 -9.87 -7.51 3.50
N MET A 61 -10.55 -6.40 3.73
CA MET A 61 -11.24 -6.11 4.99
C MET A 61 -12.27 -7.20 5.32
N MET A 62 -13.10 -7.59 4.35
CA MET A 62 -14.11 -8.65 4.50
C MET A 62 -13.51 -10.02 4.84
N THR A 63 -12.25 -10.27 4.44
CA THR A 63 -11.54 -11.51 4.78
C THR A 63 -10.58 -11.37 5.96
N GLY A 64 -10.61 -10.22 6.65
CA GLY A 64 -9.87 -10.01 7.90
C GLY A 64 -8.40 -9.63 7.74
N ALA A 65 -7.95 -9.25 6.54
CA ALA A 65 -6.62 -8.68 6.37
C ALA A 65 -6.58 -7.26 6.96
N ILE A 66 -5.51 -6.94 7.69
CA ILE A 66 -5.31 -5.62 8.27
C ILE A 66 -4.76 -4.67 7.21
N THR A 67 -5.46 -3.57 6.99
CA THR A 67 -5.09 -2.56 6.00
C THR A 67 -3.89 -1.73 6.49
N LEU A 68 -2.88 -1.61 5.63
CA LEU A 68 -1.81 -0.62 5.70
C LEU A 68 -2.04 0.38 4.56
N ALA A 69 -2.32 1.63 4.89
CA ALA A 69 -2.84 2.58 3.92
C ALA A 69 -2.38 4.02 4.11
N THR A 70 -2.36 4.78 3.01
CA THR A 70 -2.46 6.24 3.04
C THR A 70 -3.91 6.66 3.28
N LEU A 71 -4.12 7.89 3.76
CA LEU A 71 -5.46 8.39 4.06
C LEU A 71 -6.16 8.95 2.80
N ASP A 72 -6.59 8.05 1.91
CA ASP A 72 -7.25 8.37 0.64
C ASP A 72 -8.38 7.41 0.28
N GLY A 73 -9.26 7.82 -0.64
CA GLY A 73 -10.32 6.98 -1.19
C GLY A 73 -11.16 6.27 -0.12
N ALA A 74 -11.44 4.99 -0.33
CA ALA A 74 -12.22 4.17 0.61
C ALA A 74 -11.44 3.78 1.87
N ASN A 75 -10.12 4.06 1.96
CA ASN A 75 -9.37 3.81 3.20
C ASN A 75 -9.85 4.73 4.33
N ILE A 76 -10.35 5.92 3.99
CA ILE A 76 -11.02 6.83 4.94
C ILE A 76 -12.29 6.17 5.50
N GLU A 77 -13.13 5.62 4.62
CA GLU A 77 -14.36 4.95 5.02
C GLU A 77 -14.08 3.71 5.86
N ILE A 78 -13.10 2.88 5.46
CA ILE A 78 -12.68 1.71 6.25
C ILE A 78 -12.22 2.15 7.64
N LYS A 79 -11.37 3.18 7.74
CA LYS A 79 -10.91 3.72 9.02
C LYS A 79 -12.08 4.18 9.89
N ASP A 80 -13.09 4.81 9.30
CA ASP A 80 -14.26 5.29 10.05
C ASP A 80 -15.11 4.14 10.59
N GLU A 81 -15.23 3.03 9.86
CA GLU A 81 -15.94 1.82 10.31
C GLU A 81 -15.16 1.04 11.38
N VAL A 82 -13.83 0.90 11.24
CA VAL A 82 -13.03 0.04 12.14
C VAL A 82 -12.32 0.80 13.25
N SER A 83 -12.31 2.13 13.22
CA SER A 83 -11.52 3.03 14.07
C SER A 83 -10.00 2.90 13.91
N ASN A 84 -9.26 3.92 14.38
CA ASN A 84 -7.79 4.01 14.25
C ASN A 84 -7.00 2.84 14.87
N ASP A 85 -7.63 2.08 15.78
CA ASP A 85 -6.96 0.97 16.45
C ASP A 85 -6.88 -0.30 15.59
N ASN A 86 -7.67 -0.38 14.50
CA ASN A 86 -7.83 -1.59 13.70
C ASN A 86 -7.40 -1.43 12.23
N ILE A 87 -6.70 -0.33 11.92
CA ILE A 87 -6.07 -0.03 10.63
C ILE A 87 -4.72 0.65 10.88
N VAL A 88 -3.75 0.47 10.00
CA VAL A 88 -2.47 1.18 10.06
C VAL A 88 -2.43 2.23 8.96
N ILE A 89 -2.48 3.50 9.36
CA ILE A 89 -2.37 4.63 8.45
C ILE A 89 -0.96 5.22 8.50
N PHE A 90 -0.42 5.62 7.36
CA PHE A 90 0.88 6.28 7.24
C PHE A 90 0.86 7.37 6.15
N GLY A 91 1.94 8.13 6.10
CA GLY A 91 2.21 9.10 5.04
C GLY A 91 1.38 10.38 5.14
N MET A 92 1.51 11.20 4.11
CA MET A 92 0.80 12.45 3.94
C MET A 92 -0.70 12.26 3.76
N ASP A 93 -1.48 13.24 4.23
CA ASP A 93 -2.87 13.36 3.82
C ASP A 93 -3.01 14.10 2.47
N LYS A 94 -4.24 14.10 1.94
CA LYS A 94 -4.57 14.78 0.68
C LYS A 94 -4.20 16.27 0.70
N ASP A 95 -4.38 16.96 1.83
CA ASP A 95 -4.14 18.39 1.92
C ASP A 95 -2.64 18.71 1.97
N ASP A 96 -1.83 17.85 2.60
CA ASP A 96 -0.35 17.90 2.53
C ASP A 96 0.13 17.80 1.08
N VAL A 97 -0.40 16.84 0.32
CA VAL A 97 -0.05 16.66 -1.10
C VAL A 97 -0.39 17.91 -1.92
N TYR A 98 -1.57 18.50 -1.74
CA TYR A 98 -1.92 19.75 -2.43
C TYR A 98 -1.05 20.92 -2.01
N ARG A 99 -0.67 21.02 -0.72
CA ARG A 99 0.27 22.07 -0.27
C ARG A 99 1.60 21.97 -1.00
N HIS A 100 2.13 20.76 -1.22
CA HIS A 100 3.35 20.59 -2.00
C HIS A 100 3.18 21.02 -3.45
N TYR A 101 2.07 20.65 -4.09
CA TYR A 101 1.78 21.10 -5.46
C TYR A 101 1.64 22.61 -5.57
N GLU A 102 0.98 23.28 -4.61
CA GLU A 102 0.79 24.73 -4.61
C GLU A 102 2.10 25.50 -4.37
N ARG A 103 2.96 24.97 -3.50
CA ARG A 103 4.21 25.65 -3.09
C ARG A 103 5.39 25.35 -4.00
N HIS A 104 5.33 24.26 -4.76
CA HIS A 104 6.46 23.75 -5.54
C HIS A 104 7.74 23.59 -4.69
N ASP A 105 7.58 23.11 -3.46
CA ASP A 105 8.64 23.03 -2.45
C ASP A 105 9.25 21.63 -2.29
N TYR A 106 8.72 20.63 -3.00
CA TYR A 106 9.24 19.27 -2.99
C TYR A 106 10.45 19.10 -3.93
N TYR A 107 11.54 18.56 -3.37
CA TYR A 107 12.78 18.27 -4.08
C TYR A 107 13.31 16.89 -3.70
N SER A 108 12.95 15.87 -4.47
CA SER A 108 13.26 14.47 -4.17
C SER A 108 14.77 14.19 -4.03
N ARG A 109 15.59 14.88 -4.84
CA ARG A 109 17.05 14.82 -4.76
C ARG A 109 17.59 15.25 -3.40
N SER A 110 16.99 16.27 -2.77
CA SER A 110 17.40 16.73 -1.45
C SER A 110 17.15 15.65 -0.40
N ILE A 111 16.00 14.96 -0.47
CA ILE A 111 15.67 13.86 0.45
C ILE A 111 16.65 12.71 0.25
N TYR A 112 16.90 12.33 -1.00
CA TYR A 112 17.88 11.30 -1.36
C TYR A 112 19.30 11.64 -0.85
N GLU A 113 19.76 12.90 -0.96
CA GLU A 113 21.10 13.30 -0.53
C GLU A 113 21.25 13.34 0.99
N ASN A 114 20.17 13.65 1.72
CA ASN A 114 20.18 13.85 3.17
C ASN A 114 19.75 12.61 3.98
N ASN A 115 19.10 11.62 3.37
CA ASN A 115 18.69 10.38 4.05
C ASN A 115 19.53 9.17 3.56
N PRO A 116 20.45 8.63 4.39
CA PRO A 116 21.35 7.56 3.98
C PRO A 116 20.63 6.22 3.70
N ILE A 117 19.46 5.98 4.29
CA ILE A 117 18.66 4.78 4.04
C ILE A 117 18.03 4.88 2.65
N ILE A 118 17.35 6.00 2.36
CA ILE A 118 16.76 6.26 1.04
C ILE A 118 17.85 6.21 -0.03
N ARG A 119 19.00 6.88 0.22
CA ARG A 119 20.14 6.85 -0.70
C ARG A 119 20.56 5.43 -1.05
N ARG A 120 20.76 4.58 -0.04
CA ARG A 120 21.18 3.19 -0.24
C ARG A 120 20.16 2.39 -1.04
N VAL A 121 18.86 2.58 -0.78
CA VAL A 121 17.77 1.89 -1.51
C VAL A 121 17.73 2.36 -2.96
N VAL A 122 17.74 3.67 -3.20
CA VAL A 122 17.69 4.24 -4.55
C VAL A 122 18.95 3.89 -5.36
N ASP A 123 20.14 3.91 -4.74
CA ASP A 123 21.40 3.52 -5.39
C ASP A 123 21.37 2.04 -5.84
N SER A 124 20.61 1.18 -5.16
CA SER A 124 20.51 -0.24 -5.50
C SER A 124 19.95 -0.48 -6.91
N PHE A 125 19.20 0.47 -7.45
CA PHE A 125 18.66 0.41 -8.81
C PHE A 125 19.74 0.60 -9.89
N ILE A 126 20.87 1.24 -9.57
CA ILE A 126 21.90 1.62 -10.56
C ILE A 126 23.30 1.10 -10.25
N ASN A 127 23.56 0.64 -9.02
CA ASN A 127 24.90 0.20 -8.60
C ASN A 127 25.17 -1.30 -8.80
N GLY A 128 24.23 -2.03 -9.39
CA GLY A 128 24.33 -3.48 -9.64
C GLY A 128 24.01 -4.38 -8.44
N THR A 129 23.50 -3.84 -7.33
CA THR A 129 23.02 -4.63 -6.18
C THR A 129 21.92 -5.59 -6.58
N ILE A 130 20.96 -5.12 -7.38
CA ILE A 130 19.94 -5.96 -8.00
C ILE A 130 20.45 -6.34 -9.41
N PRO A 131 20.74 -7.63 -9.67
CA PRO A 131 21.22 -8.06 -10.99
C PRO A 131 20.15 -7.88 -12.07
N ASN A 132 20.59 -7.76 -13.33
CA ASN A 132 19.74 -7.79 -14.54
C ASN A 132 18.64 -6.71 -14.64
N ILE A 133 18.76 -5.59 -13.92
CA ILE A 133 17.80 -4.48 -14.00
C ILE A 133 18.41 -3.17 -14.50
N GLN A 134 19.55 -3.19 -15.22
CA GLN A 134 20.26 -1.96 -15.56
C GLN A 134 19.40 -0.95 -16.33
N GLY A 135 18.54 -1.43 -17.25
CA GLY A 135 17.61 -0.57 -17.99
C GLY A 135 16.51 0.00 -17.08
N GLU A 136 15.66 -0.89 -16.57
CA GLU A 136 14.49 -0.52 -15.75
C GLU A 136 14.87 0.19 -14.45
N GLY A 137 15.99 -0.21 -13.83
CA GLY A 137 16.54 0.41 -12.64
C GLY A 137 17.02 1.84 -12.90
N THR A 138 17.63 2.10 -14.05
CA THR A 138 17.99 3.47 -14.46
C THR A 138 16.74 4.32 -14.67
N GLU A 139 15.70 3.80 -15.33
CA GLU A 139 14.44 4.52 -15.53
C GLU A 139 13.75 4.87 -14.20
N ILE A 140 13.72 3.94 -13.24
CA ILE A 140 13.17 4.18 -11.89
C ILE A 140 14.00 5.23 -11.16
N TYR A 141 15.34 5.13 -11.19
CA TYR A 141 16.22 6.12 -10.58
C TYR A 141 16.01 7.52 -11.18
N GLU A 142 15.90 7.62 -12.51
CA GLU A 142 15.66 8.89 -13.19
C GLU A 142 14.28 9.46 -12.83
N SER A 143 13.23 8.64 -12.79
CA SER A 143 11.91 9.05 -12.32
C SER A 143 11.97 9.66 -10.91
N LEU A 144 12.65 8.98 -9.99
CA LEU A 144 12.76 9.41 -8.59
C LEU A 144 13.64 10.65 -8.43
N ILE A 145 14.82 10.72 -9.07
CA ILE A 145 15.87 11.68 -8.72
C ILE A 145 16.07 12.77 -9.78
N THR A 146 15.85 12.45 -11.05
CA THR A 146 16.02 13.40 -12.16
C THR A 146 14.71 14.12 -12.47
N HIS A 147 13.58 13.40 -12.45
CA HIS A 147 12.25 13.92 -12.76
C HIS A 147 11.42 14.28 -11.52
N ASN A 148 12.09 14.38 -10.37
CA ASN A 148 11.54 14.90 -9.12
C ASN A 148 10.34 14.10 -8.55
N ASP A 149 10.31 12.77 -8.73
CA ASP A 149 9.39 11.86 -8.03
C ASP A 149 7.95 12.38 -7.97
N GLU A 150 7.24 12.28 -9.10
CA GLU A 150 5.88 12.81 -9.29
C GLU A 150 4.88 12.43 -8.19
N TYR A 151 5.10 11.27 -7.55
CA TYR A 151 4.18 10.67 -6.60
C TYR A 151 4.67 10.73 -5.14
N PHE A 152 5.69 11.55 -4.84
CA PHE A 152 6.21 11.76 -3.49
C PHE A 152 6.61 10.46 -2.74
N LEU A 153 7.07 9.43 -3.46
CA LEU A 153 7.50 8.17 -2.86
C LEU A 153 8.58 8.39 -1.79
N LEU A 154 9.52 9.31 -2.03
CA LEU A 154 10.61 9.55 -1.08
C LEU A 154 10.18 10.33 0.16
N GLU A 155 9.13 11.15 0.06
CA GLU A 155 8.52 11.86 1.20
C GLU A 155 7.85 10.86 2.16
N ASP A 156 7.01 9.97 1.61
CA ASP A 156 6.27 8.98 2.41
C ASP A 156 7.11 7.78 2.85
N PHE A 157 8.31 7.60 2.28
CA PHE A 157 9.15 6.40 2.49
C PHE A 157 9.40 6.12 3.98
N THR A 158 9.76 7.13 4.76
CA THR A 158 10.11 6.93 6.18
C THR A 158 8.87 6.53 6.98
N ALA A 159 7.74 7.21 6.75
CA ALA A 159 6.47 6.90 7.41
C ALA A 159 5.98 5.48 7.04
N TYR A 160 6.17 5.06 5.79
CA TYR A 160 5.85 3.70 5.35
C TYR A 160 6.69 2.64 6.08
N VAL A 161 8.00 2.86 6.24
CA VAL A 161 8.87 1.94 6.99
C VAL A 161 8.44 1.83 8.45
N GLU A 162 8.15 2.95 9.11
CA GLU A 162 7.66 2.97 10.50
C GLU A 162 6.32 2.23 10.64
N ALA A 163 5.44 2.37 9.65
CA ALA A 163 4.16 1.67 9.63
C ALA A 163 4.31 0.16 9.42
N GLN A 164 5.25 -0.29 8.57
CA GLN A 164 5.61 -1.70 8.43
C GLN A 164 6.21 -2.28 9.72
N GLU A 165 7.03 -1.51 10.45
CA GLU A 165 7.52 -1.91 11.77
C GLU A 165 6.38 -2.06 12.79
N LYS A 166 5.40 -1.16 12.75
CA LYS A 166 4.19 -1.28 13.57
C LYS A 166 3.39 -2.55 13.22
N ILE A 167 3.26 -2.89 11.93
CA ILE A 167 2.62 -4.15 11.49
C ILE A 167 3.34 -5.37 12.07
N ASP A 168 4.68 -5.42 12.00
CA ASP A 168 5.46 -6.52 12.59
C ASP A 168 5.24 -6.65 14.11
N GLN A 169 5.20 -5.54 14.84
CA GLN A 169 4.92 -5.54 16.27
C GLN A 169 3.50 -6.04 16.59
N LEU A 170 2.50 -5.56 15.85
CA LEU A 170 1.10 -5.99 16.01
C LEU A 170 0.92 -7.46 15.68
N TYR A 171 1.55 -7.94 14.61
CA TYR A 171 1.47 -9.34 14.20
C TYR A 171 2.08 -10.29 15.23
N ARG A 172 3.13 -9.88 15.97
CA ARG A 172 3.67 -10.69 17.07
C ARG A 172 2.69 -10.84 18.25
N ASN A 173 1.79 -9.87 18.45
CA ASN A 173 0.69 -9.97 19.40
C ASN A 173 -0.54 -10.61 18.73
N GLN A 174 -0.53 -11.95 18.64
CA GLN A 174 -1.57 -12.71 17.94
C GLN A 174 -2.99 -12.44 18.45
N GLU A 175 -3.19 -12.25 19.77
CA GLU A 175 -4.52 -11.94 20.32
C GLU A 175 -5.04 -10.60 19.79
N GLN A 176 -4.20 -9.57 19.83
CA GLN A 176 -4.54 -8.25 19.31
C GLN A 176 -4.77 -8.29 17.80
N TRP A 177 -3.90 -8.96 17.05
CA TRP A 177 -4.04 -9.09 15.59
C TRP A 177 -5.36 -9.77 15.19
N MET A 178 -5.70 -10.90 15.82
CA MET A 178 -6.96 -11.59 15.56
C MET A 178 -8.17 -10.75 15.95
N ARG A 179 -8.08 -9.98 17.03
CA ARG A 179 -9.14 -9.04 17.41
C ARG A 179 -9.34 -7.94 16.37
N MET A 180 -8.25 -7.34 15.87
CA MET A 180 -8.32 -6.34 14.81
C MET A 180 -8.93 -6.93 13.54
N SER A 181 -8.52 -8.17 13.18
CA SER A 181 -9.03 -8.90 12.02
C SER A 181 -10.53 -9.15 12.14
N LEU A 182 -11.00 -9.63 13.30
CA LEU A 182 -12.42 -9.85 13.56
C LEU A 182 -13.22 -8.54 13.47
N ILE A 183 -12.70 -7.44 14.02
CA ILE A 183 -13.36 -6.12 13.94
C ILE A 183 -13.48 -5.67 12.48
N ASN A 184 -12.46 -5.87 11.65
CA ASN A 184 -12.54 -5.56 10.21
C ASN A 184 -13.65 -6.38 9.54
N ILE A 185 -13.72 -7.68 9.80
CA ILE A 185 -14.77 -8.56 9.24
C ILE A 185 -16.17 -8.12 9.69
N THR A 186 -16.36 -7.81 10.98
CA THR A 186 -17.70 -7.50 11.51
C THR A 186 -18.24 -6.14 11.10
N ASN A 187 -17.38 -5.21 10.64
CA ASN A 187 -17.77 -3.86 10.22
C ASN A 187 -17.61 -3.67 8.70
N SER A 188 -17.47 -4.74 7.92
CA SER A 188 -17.32 -4.66 6.46
C SER A 188 -18.66 -4.63 5.70
N ASP A 189 -19.78 -4.75 6.41
CA ASP A 189 -21.12 -4.85 5.84
C ASP A 189 -21.49 -3.62 4.99
N LYS A 190 -21.09 -2.42 5.43
CA LYS A 190 -21.26 -1.17 4.67
C LYS A 190 -20.74 -1.23 3.23
N PHE A 191 -19.75 -2.07 2.96
CA PHE A 191 -19.11 -2.18 1.65
C PHE A 191 -19.77 -3.22 0.74
N THR A 192 -20.96 -3.70 1.09
CA THR A 192 -21.73 -4.59 0.23
C THR A 192 -22.23 -3.86 -1.03
N SER A 193 -22.15 -4.55 -2.18
CA SER A 193 -22.70 -4.03 -3.43
C SER A 193 -24.23 -3.87 -3.37
N ASP A 194 -24.92 -4.65 -2.55
CA ASP A 194 -26.39 -4.62 -2.44
C ASP A 194 -26.89 -3.25 -1.93
N ASP A 195 -26.18 -2.66 -0.97
CA ASP A 195 -26.48 -1.33 -0.43
C ASP A 195 -26.22 -0.25 -1.48
N THR A 196 -25.12 -0.38 -2.23
CA THR A 196 -24.81 0.52 -3.35
C THR A 196 -25.91 0.47 -4.41
N ILE A 197 -26.33 -0.72 -4.83
CA ILE A 197 -27.40 -0.90 -5.82
C ILE A 197 -28.73 -0.35 -5.30
N THR A 198 -29.04 -0.56 -4.03
CA THR A 198 -30.26 -0.04 -3.39
C THR A 198 -30.28 1.49 -3.39
N GLN A 199 -29.14 2.12 -3.07
CA GLN A 199 -29.02 3.58 -3.10
C GLN A 199 -29.15 4.13 -4.52
N TYR A 200 -28.47 3.53 -5.50
CA TYR A 200 -28.60 3.92 -6.91
C TYR A 200 -30.04 3.79 -7.42
N ALA A 201 -30.71 2.68 -7.10
CA ALA A 201 -32.10 2.42 -7.49
C ALA A 201 -33.05 3.50 -6.96
N LYS A 202 -32.84 3.93 -5.71
CA LYS A 202 -33.68 4.92 -5.03
C LYS A 202 -33.38 6.35 -5.47
N GLU A 203 -32.12 6.75 -5.51
CA GLU A 203 -31.71 8.15 -5.61
C GLU A 203 -31.49 8.61 -7.06
N ILE A 204 -31.04 7.70 -7.93
CA ILE A 204 -30.66 8.05 -9.31
C ILE A 204 -31.64 7.44 -10.31
N TRP A 205 -31.84 6.12 -10.28
CA TRP A 205 -32.73 5.45 -11.23
C TRP A 205 -34.22 5.67 -10.93
N GLN A 206 -34.54 6.07 -9.69
CA GLN A 206 -35.90 6.35 -9.20
C GLN A 206 -36.87 5.20 -9.48
N LEU A 207 -36.38 3.97 -9.33
CA LEU A 207 -37.19 2.77 -9.45
C LEU A 207 -38.23 2.75 -8.31
N LYS A 208 -39.48 2.50 -8.65
CA LYS A 208 -40.54 2.29 -7.65
C LYS A 208 -40.56 0.82 -7.28
N ASN A 209 -40.54 0.54 -5.98
CA ASN A 209 -40.80 -0.80 -5.44
C ASN A 209 -42.16 -1.33 -5.90
#